data_AF-A0A931MTL2-F1
#
_entry.id   AF-A0A931MTL2-F1
#
_cell.length_a   1.000
_cell.length_b   1.000
_cell.length_c   1.000
_cell.angle_alpha   90.00
_cell.angle_beta   90.00
_cell.angle_gamma   90.00
#
_symmetry.space_group_name_H-M   'P 1'
#
loop_
_entity.id
_entity.type
_entity.pdbx_description
1 polymer ?
#
loop_
_entity_poly.entity_id
_entity_poly.type
_entity_poly.pdbx_seq_one_letter_code
_entity_poly.pdbx_strand_id
1 'polypeptide(L)'
;MSVMIQERLSSSSLENLRTAAELEFTREVFESDNYCSLEVLTPDVHKLYIVNRNDCTLTILGITKDMAVTKETIFTQNIVSLKESFVDYSMKENTPPVKLELELWGGRQLIIEPGLSTSQDKSYKQPEVLNQVTEDFERLIAALKNTIILK
;
A
#
# COMPACT_ATOMS: atom_id res chain seq x y z
N MET A 1 -8.87 -15.74 -12.21
CA MET A 1 -9.01 -14.37 -12.76
C MET A 1 -8.53 -13.46 -11.66
N SER A 2 -7.48 -12.66 -11.87
CA SER A 2 -6.96 -11.81 -10.78
C SER A 2 -8.00 -10.75 -10.44
N VAL A 3 -8.44 -10.72 -9.19
CA VAL A 3 -9.35 -9.68 -8.67
C VAL A 3 -8.51 -8.42 -8.50
N MET A 4 -8.74 -7.43 -9.37
CA MET A 4 -8.03 -6.15 -9.30
C MET A 4 -8.36 -5.44 -7.99
N ILE A 5 -7.42 -4.63 -7.46
CA ILE A 5 -7.62 -3.84 -6.23
C ILE A 5 -8.92 -3.02 -6.28
N GLN A 6 -9.28 -2.53 -7.47
CA GLN A 6 -10.53 -1.82 -7.74
C GLN A 6 -11.77 -2.68 -7.44
N GLU A 7 -11.76 -3.96 -7.80
CA GLU A 7 -12.87 -4.89 -7.54
C GLU A 7 -12.97 -5.21 -6.04
N ARG A 8 -11.86 -5.32 -5.32
CA ARG A 8 -11.85 -5.53 -3.85
C ARG A 8 -12.43 -4.32 -3.11
N LEU A 9 -12.04 -3.13 -3.52
CA LEU A 9 -12.53 -1.86 -2.97
C LEU A 9 -14.00 -1.55 -3.36
N SER A 10 -14.59 -2.33 -4.27
CA SER A 10 -16.00 -2.19 -4.67
C SER A 10 -16.98 -2.89 -3.72
N SER A 11 -16.50 -3.49 -2.63
CA SER A 11 -17.36 -4.00 -1.55
C SER A 11 -18.03 -2.85 -0.78
N SER A 12 -19.24 -3.07 -0.28
CA SER A 12 -20.09 -2.03 0.35
C SER A 12 -19.44 -1.34 1.56
N SER A 13 -18.47 -1.96 2.22
CA SER A 13 -17.71 -1.36 3.33
C SER A 13 -16.49 -0.53 2.90
N LEU A 14 -16.03 -0.67 1.66
CA LEU A 14 -14.79 -0.06 1.14
C LEU A 14 -15.05 0.94 0.01
N GLU A 15 -16.30 1.04 -0.45
CA GLU A 15 -16.71 1.97 -1.49
C GLU A 15 -16.32 3.42 -1.16
N ASN A 16 -16.41 3.83 0.10
CA ASN A 16 -15.97 5.16 0.54
C ASN A 16 -14.46 5.39 0.36
N LEU A 17 -13.63 4.36 0.53
CA LEU A 17 -12.18 4.44 0.30
C LEU A 17 -11.87 4.51 -1.20
N ARG A 18 -12.59 3.74 -2.02
CA ARG A 18 -12.52 3.83 -3.49
C ARG A 18 -12.92 5.22 -3.96
N THR A 19 -14.05 5.74 -3.50
CA THR A 19 -14.56 7.07 -3.86
C THR A 19 -13.59 8.17 -3.41
N ALA A 20 -12.99 8.06 -2.21
CA ALA A 20 -11.97 9.00 -1.78
C ALA A 20 -10.73 8.97 -2.70
N ALA A 21 -10.28 7.79 -3.11
CA ALA A 21 -9.18 7.64 -4.05
C ALA A 21 -9.51 8.22 -5.44
N GLU A 22 -10.70 7.96 -5.96
CA GLU A 22 -11.17 8.50 -7.25
C GLU A 22 -11.37 10.01 -7.21
N LEU A 23 -11.85 10.59 -6.11
CA LEU A 23 -12.01 12.03 -5.97
C LEU A 23 -10.65 12.75 -5.94
N GLU A 24 -9.64 12.13 -5.34
CA GLU A 24 -8.32 12.72 -5.18
C GLU A 24 -7.43 12.56 -6.43
N PHE A 25 -7.44 11.35 -7.02
CA PHE A 25 -6.49 10.98 -8.08
C PHE A 25 -7.17 10.63 -9.40
N THR A 26 -8.49 10.76 -9.49
CA THR A 26 -9.33 10.22 -10.59
C THR A 26 -9.22 8.69 -10.69
N ARG A 27 -9.80 8.08 -11.73
CA ARG A 27 -9.67 6.64 -11.98
C ARG A 27 -8.26 6.22 -12.37
N GLU A 28 -7.39 7.18 -12.73
CA GLU A 28 -6.01 6.92 -13.11
C GLU A 28 -5.23 6.14 -12.05
N VAL A 29 -5.58 6.27 -10.76
CA VAL A 29 -4.93 5.52 -9.66
C VAL A 29 -5.03 4.00 -9.79
N PHE A 30 -6.02 3.50 -10.56
CA PHE A 30 -6.25 2.09 -10.81
C PHE A 30 -5.91 1.66 -12.24
N GLU A 31 -5.78 2.62 -13.17
CA GLU A 31 -5.67 2.36 -14.61
C GLU A 31 -4.29 2.72 -15.19
N SER A 32 -3.51 3.56 -14.49
CA SER A 32 -2.25 4.10 -15.00
C SER A 32 -1.02 3.48 -14.32
N ASP A 33 0.01 3.20 -15.11
CA ASP A 33 1.33 2.75 -14.66
C ASP A 33 2.08 3.79 -13.80
N ASN A 34 1.60 5.03 -13.76
CA ASN A 34 2.15 6.09 -12.92
C ASN A 34 1.86 5.85 -11.43
N TYR A 35 0.77 5.15 -11.13
CA TYR A 35 0.33 4.90 -9.76
C TYR A 35 0.61 3.47 -9.36
N CYS A 36 1.09 3.28 -8.13
CA CYS A 36 1.17 1.96 -7.50
C CYS A 36 0.38 2.00 -6.21
N SER A 37 -0.64 1.15 -6.10
CA SER A 37 -1.54 1.12 -4.96
C SER A 37 -1.42 -0.20 -4.21
N LEU A 38 -1.50 -0.12 -2.88
CA LEU A 38 -1.48 -1.28 -1.98
C LEU A 38 -2.53 -1.11 -0.90
N GLU A 39 -3.34 -2.15 -0.75
CA GLU A 39 -4.36 -2.26 0.29
C GLU A 39 -3.79 -2.98 1.52
N VAL A 40 -3.95 -2.38 2.71
CA VAL A 40 -3.57 -3.01 3.98
C VAL A 40 -4.68 -2.82 4.99
N LEU A 41 -5.16 -3.94 5.54
CA LEU A 41 -6.19 -3.97 6.57
C LEU A 41 -5.57 -4.19 7.94
N THR A 42 -5.85 -3.27 8.86
CA THR A 42 -5.51 -3.37 10.28
C THR A 42 -6.79 -3.49 11.13
N PRO A 43 -6.72 -3.87 12.42
CA PRO A 43 -7.92 -4.04 13.25
C PRO A 43 -8.84 -2.81 13.30
N ASP A 44 -8.27 -1.60 13.16
CA ASP A 44 -8.97 -0.34 13.39
C ASP A 44 -9.18 0.48 12.11
N VAL A 45 -8.30 0.30 11.11
CA VAL A 45 -8.28 1.11 9.89
C VAL A 45 -8.00 0.25 8.67
N HIS A 46 -8.76 0.47 7.62
CA HIS A 46 -8.44 -0.01 6.29
C HIS A 46 -7.66 1.07 5.55
N LYS A 47 -6.44 0.78 5.11
CA LYS A 47 -5.55 1.74 4.47
C LYS A 47 -5.28 1.40 3.00
N LEU A 48 -5.27 2.42 2.16
CA LEU A 48 -4.80 2.37 0.78
C LEU A 48 -3.57 3.27 0.67
N TYR A 49 -2.42 2.64 0.42
CA TYR A 49 -1.17 3.33 0.12
C TYR A 49 -1.10 3.55 -1.39
N ILE A 50 -0.78 4.75 -1.83
CA ILE A 50 -0.73 5.15 -3.23
C ILE A 50 0.59 5.89 -3.46
N VAL A 51 1.46 5.32 -4.29
CA VAL A 51 2.67 6.00 -4.76
C VAL A 51 2.38 6.61 -6.12
N ASN A 52 2.59 7.92 -6.25
CA ASN A 52 2.58 8.63 -7.52
C ASN A 52 4.02 8.87 -7.94
N ARG A 53 4.42 8.28 -9.07
CA ARG A 53 5.80 8.35 -9.57
C ARG A 53 6.15 9.71 -10.13
N ASN A 54 5.23 10.34 -10.85
CA ASN A 54 5.42 11.68 -11.43
C ASN A 54 5.60 12.75 -10.35
N ASP A 55 4.72 12.75 -9.34
CA ASP A 55 4.75 13.77 -8.28
C ASP A 55 5.68 13.41 -7.12
N CYS A 56 6.28 12.21 -7.14
CA CYS A 56 7.17 11.72 -6.09
C CYS A 56 6.50 11.81 -4.71
N THR A 57 5.29 11.26 -4.61
CA THR A 57 4.51 11.25 -3.36
C THR A 57 4.04 9.85 -2.97
N LEU A 58 3.94 9.62 -1.67
CA LEU A 58 3.23 8.52 -1.04
C LEU A 58 2.00 9.10 -0.33
N THR A 59 0.81 8.80 -0.83
CA THR A 59 -0.46 9.14 -0.17
C THR A 59 -1.02 7.92 0.54
N ILE A 60 -1.49 8.13 1.76
CA ILE A 60 -2.13 7.13 2.61
C ILE A 60 -3.57 7.60 2.80
N LEU A 61 -4.50 6.86 2.23
CA LEU A 61 -5.93 7.01 2.52
C LEU A 61 -6.30 5.96 3.54
N GLY A 62 -6.96 6.35 4.63
CA GLY A 62 -7.44 5.45 5.67
C GLY A 62 -8.94 5.60 5.84
N ILE A 63 -9.66 4.50 6.04
CA ILE A 63 -11.04 4.51 6.51
C ILE A 63 -11.16 3.71 7.80
N THR A 64 -11.74 4.33 8.82
CA THR A 64 -12.02 3.71 10.12
C THR A 64 -13.38 3.01 10.09
N LYS A 65 -13.68 2.19 11.12
CA LYS A 65 -14.97 1.47 11.22
C LYS A 65 -16.20 2.38 11.28
N ASP A 66 -16.05 3.61 11.76
CA ASP A 66 -17.07 4.67 11.77
C ASP A 66 -17.15 5.44 10.44
N MET A 67 -16.52 4.94 9.37
CA MET A 67 -16.51 5.51 8.03
C MET A 67 -15.83 6.88 7.92
N ALA A 68 -15.02 7.27 8.91
CA ALA A 68 -14.22 8.49 8.80
C ALA A 68 -13.04 8.26 7.86
N VAL A 69 -12.89 9.14 6.87
CA VAL A 69 -11.80 9.09 5.90
C VAL A 69 -10.67 9.98 6.38
N THR A 70 -9.47 9.43 6.44
CA THR A 70 -8.22 10.16 6.72
C THR A 70 -7.35 10.14 5.49
N LYS A 71 -6.62 11.24 5.27
CA LYS A 71 -5.66 11.38 4.19
C LYS A 71 -4.37 11.94 4.75
N GLU A 72 -3.27 11.33 4.34
CA GLU A 72 -1.93 11.85 4.57
C GLU A 72 -1.13 11.76 3.27
N THR A 73 -0.44 12.82 2.89
CA THR A 73 0.46 12.82 1.72
C THR A 73 1.88 13.14 2.17
N ILE A 74 2.81 12.27 1.81
CA ILE A 74 4.23 12.35 2.14
C ILE A 74 4.99 12.53 0.83
N PHE A 75 5.81 13.58 0.73
CA PHE A 75 6.77 13.68 -0.37
C PHE A 75 7.89 12.67 -0.17
N THR A 76 8.22 11.88 -1.19
CA THR A 76 9.20 10.78 -1.07
C THR A 76 10.60 11.29 -0.73
N GLN A 77 10.91 12.54 -1.08
CA GLN A 77 12.14 13.23 -0.65
C GLN A 77 12.28 13.38 0.87
N ASN A 78 11.18 13.31 1.63
CA ASN A 78 11.19 13.38 3.10
C ASN A 78 11.45 12.00 3.74
N ILE A 79 11.55 10.94 2.94
CA ILE A 79 11.92 9.60 3.40
C ILE A 79 13.44 9.54 3.51
N VAL A 80 13.94 9.43 4.74
CA VAL A 80 15.38 9.35 5.07
C VAL A 80 15.92 7.95 4.84
N SER A 81 15.10 6.95 5.19
CA SER A 81 15.52 5.55 5.16
C SER A 81 14.35 4.66 4.78
N LEU A 82 14.66 3.61 4.03
CA LEU A 82 13.74 2.56 3.62
C LEU A 82 14.39 1.23 3.97
N LYS A 83 13.72 0.44 4.82
CA LYS A 83 14.19 -0.86 5.27
C LYS A 83 13.15 -1.93 4.99
N GLU A 84 13.53 -2.89 4.16
CA GLU A 84 12.75 -4.09 3.88
C GLU A 84 13.08 -5.18 4.89
N SER A 85 12.05 -5.78 5.48
CA SER A 85 12.19 -6.96 6.33
C SER A 85 11.70 -8.18 5.56
N PHE A 86 12.48 -9.26 5.65
CA PHE A 86 12.19 -10.55 5.02
C PHE A 86 12.00 -11.60 6.12
N VAL A 87 11.40 -12.74 5.78
CA VAL A 87 11.35 -13.88 6.71
C VAL A 87 12.76 -14.48 6.84
N ASP A 88 13.26 -14.59 8.07
CA ASP A 88 14.65 -14.96 8.43
C ASP A 88 15.18 -16.29 7.85
N TYR A 89 14.32 -17.12 7.25
CA TYR A 89 14.65 -18.46 6.74
C TYR A 89 14.23 -18.72 5.31
N SER A 90 14.23 -17.71 4.44
CA SER A 90 13.96 -17.99 3.04
C SER A 90 15.23 -18.37 2.25
N MET A 91 15.30 -19.65 1.89
CA MET A 91 16.27 -20.20 0.93
C MET A 91 15.92 -19.89 -0.54
N LYS A 92 14.87 -19.09 -0.79
CA LYS A 92 14.43 -18.72 -2.14
C LYS A 92 14.95 -17.33 -2.49
N GLU A 93 15.69 -17.23 -3.59
CA GLU A 93 16.33 -15.99 -4.08
C GLU A 93 15.34 -14.84 -4.40
N ASN A 94 14.02 -15.11 -4.45
CA ASN A 94 12.98 -14.11 -4.73
C ASN A 94 11.90 -14.11 -3.65
N THR A 95 12.30 -13.92 -2.39
CA THR A 95 11.32 -13.84 -1.30
C THR A 95 10.82 -12.42 -1.19
N PRO A 96 9.51 -12.18 -1.34
CA PRO A 96 8.96 -10.85 -1.19
C PRO A 96 9.21 -10.36 0.25
N PRO A 97 9.46 -9.06 0.43
CA PRO A 97 9.52 -8.48 1.76
C PRO A 97 8.16 -8.65 2.45
N VAL A 98 8.17 -8.87 3.76
CA VAL A 98 6.94 -8.99 4.56
C VAL A 98 6.53 -7.68 5.19
N LYS A 99 7.48 -6.77 5.36
CA LYS A 99 7.29 -5.48 6.03
C LYS A 99 8.25 -4.45 5.45
N LEU A 100 7.75 -3.22 5.31
CA LEU A 100 8.52 -2.05 4.91
C LEU A 100 8.49 -1.05 6.05
N GLU A 101 9.67 -0.61 6.48
CA GLU A 101 9.85 0.46 7.45
C GLU A 101 10.40 1.69 6.73
N LEU A 102 9.67 2.79 6.82
CA LEU A 102 10.05 4.08 6.27
C LEU A 102 10.33 5.04 7.41
N GLU A 103 11.52 5.62 7.43
CA GLU A 103 11.88 6.69 8.35
C GLU A 103 11.70 8.03 7.65
N LEU A 104 10.88 8.89 8.24
CA LEU A 104 10.60 10.23 7.74
C LEU A 104 11.40 11.27 8.52
N TRP A 105 11.56 12.45 7.91
CA TRP A 105 12.11 13.61 8.61
C TRP A 105 11.38 13.85 9.94
N GLY A 106 12.15 14.16 10.99
CA GLY A 106 11.62 14.34 12.34
C GLY A 106 11.49 13.04 13.16
N GLY A 107 12.08 11.93 12.69
CA GLY A 107 12.15 10.67 13.43
C GLY A 107 10.84 9.87 13.46
N ARG A 108 9.86 10.28 12.64
CA ARG A 108 8.60 9.54 12.50
C ARG A 108 8.83 8.30 11.65
N GLN A 109 8.31 7.16 12.12
CA GLN A 109 8.34 5.90 11.37
C GLN A 109 6.97 5.55 10.81
N LEU A 110 6.95 5.11 9.56
CA LEU A 110 5.80 4.53 8.90
C LEU A 110 6.08 3.06 8.60
N ILE A 111 5.18 2.18 9.02
CA ILE A 111 5.30 0.74 8.85
C ILE A 111 4.19 0.27 7.92
N ILE A 112 4.57 -0.44 6.85
CA ILE A 112 3.65 -1.08 5.91
C ILE A 112 3.86 -2.59 5.99
N GLU A 113 2.84 -3.30 6.44
CA GLU A 113 2.88 -4.75 6.64
C GLU A 113 1.60 -5.38 6.07
N PRO A 114 1.60 -5.77 4.78
CA PRO A 114 0.41 -6.35 4.13
C PRO A 114 -0.07 -7.65 4.80
N GLY A 115 0.84 -8.37 5.46
CA GLY A 115 0.54 -9.59 6.20
C GLY A 115 -0.52 -9.42 7.30
N LEU A 116 -0.66 -8.21 7.86
CA LEU A 116 -1.69 -7.92 8.87
C LEU A 116 -3.11 -8.18 8.36
N SER A 117 -3.35 -7.98 7.06
CA SER A 117 -4.65 -8.20 6.42
C SER A 117 -5.12 -9.65 6.56
N THR A 118 -4.20 -10.62 6.53
CA THR A 118 -4.52 -12.06 6.66
C THR A 118 -5.07 -12.45 8.04
N SER A 119 -4.79 -11.64 9.05
CA SER A 119 -5.30 -11.82 10.42
C SER A 119 -6.68 -11.19 10.61
N GLN A 120 -7.07 -10.25 9.74
CA GLN A 120 -8.33 -9.51 9.84
C GLN A 120 -9.42 -10.13 8.96
N ASP A 121 -9.09 -10.57 7.74
CA ASP A 121 -10.05 -11.15 6.81
C ASP A 121 -9.51 -12.42 6.16
N LYS A 122 -10.36 -13.45 6.14
CA LYS A 122 -10.08 -14.77 5.55
C LYS A 122 -9.94 -14.71 4.03
N SER A 123 -10.50 -13.70 3.37
CA SER A 123 -10.34 -13.47 1.92
C SER A 123 -8.86 -13.31 1.54
N TYR A 124 -8.05 -12.66 2.38
CA TYR A 124 -6.60 -12.50 2.19
C TYR A 124 -5.79 -13.79 2.37
N LYS A 125 -6.42 -14.88 2.85
CA LYS A 125 -5.80 -16.21 2.88
C LYS A 125 -5.99 -16.98 1.58
N GLN A 126 -6.83 -16.49 0.68
CA GLN A 126 -6.99 -17.08 -0.65
C GLN A 126 -5.70 -16.85 -1.45
N PRO A 127 -5.14 -17.89 -2.09
CA PRO A 127 -3.86 -17.78 -2.80
C PRO A 127 -3.84 -16.66 -3.85
N GLU A 128 -4.96 -16.46 -4.57
CA GLU A 128 -5.07 -15.42 -5.60
C GLU A 128 -4.94 -14.01 -5.01
N VAL A 129 -5.63 -13.75 -3.90
CA VAL A 129 -5.58 -12.45 -3.20
C VAL A 129 -4.21 -12.24 -2.55
N LEU A 130 -3.66 -13.28 -1.94
CA LEU A 130 -2.35 -13.22 -1.29
C LEU A 130 -1.23 -12.90 -2.31
N ASN A 131 -1.25 -13.59 -3.46
CA ASN A 131 -0.30 -13.34 -4.54
C ASN A 131 -0.42 -11.92 -5.08
N GLN A 132 -1.66 -11.44 -5.28
CA GLN A 132 -1.88 -10.08 -5.76
C GLN A 132 -1.38 -9.02 -4.76
N VAL A 133 -1.70 -9.16 -3.47
CA VAL A 133 -1.23 -8.23 -2.44
C VAL A 133 0.30 -8.24 -2.33
N THR A 134 0.92 -9.40 -2.54
CA THR A 134 2.38 -9.54 -2.59
C THR A 134 2.97 -8.79 -3.78
N GLU A 135 2.42 -8.99 -4.99
CA GLU A 135 2.84 -8.27 -6.20
C GLU A 135 2.61 -6.75 -6.06
N ASP A 136 1.46 -6.33 -5.53
CA ASP A 136 1.13 -4.93 -5.27
C ASP A 136 2.16 -4.31 -4.31
N PHE A 137 2.59 -5.06 -3.28
CA PHE A 137 3.58 -4.59 -2.32
C PHE A 137 4.98 -4.45 -2.94
N GLU A 138 5.43 -5.43 -3.73
CA GLU A 138 6.70 -5.34 -4.45
C GLU A 138 6.71 -4.15 -5.43
N ARG A 139 5.61 -3.94 -6.16
CA ARG A 139 5.44 -2.79 -7.06
C ARG A 139 5.46 -1.46 -6.31
N LEU A 140 4.81 -1.39 -5.14
CA LEU A 140 4.83 -0.22 -4.27
C LEU A 140 6.25 0.12 -3.82
N ILE A 141 7.01 -0.88 -3.35
CA ILE A 141 8.40 -0.72 -2.92
C ILE A 141 9.28 -0.26 -4.09
N ALA A 142 9.14 -0.88 -5.26
CA ALA A 142 9.87 -0.48 -6.46
C ALA A 142 9.54 0.98 -6.86
N ALA A 143 8.27 1.38 -6.78
CA ALA A 143 7.85 2.75 -7.05
C ALA A 143 8.44 3.75 -6.03
N LEU A 144 8.48 3.39 -4.74
CA LEU A 144 9.14 4.20 -3.71
C LEU A 144 10.63 4.34 -3.97
N LYS A 145 11.33 3.25 -4.28
CA LYS A 145 12.77 3.30 -4.60
C LYS A 145 13.07 4.15 -5.83
N ASN A 146 12.20 4.12 -6.84
CA ASN A 146 12.36 4.95 -8.04
C ASN A 146 12.10 6.44 -7.79
N THR A 147 11.28 6.79 -6.79
CA THR A 147 10.92 8.17 -6.45
C THR A 147 11.81 8.76 -5.35
N ILE A 148 12.46 7.93 -4.54
CA ILE A 148 13.53 8.33 -3.63
C ILE A 148 14.78 8.47 -4.49
N ILE A 149 14.95 9.64 -5.08
CA ILE A 149 16.19 9.99 -5.77
C ILE A 149 17.29 9.97 -4.70
N LEU A 150 18.11 8.92 -4.68
CA LEU A 150 19.43 8.92 -4.07
C LEU A 150 20.27 9.98 -4.81
N LYS A 151 20.20 11.23 -4.37
CA LYS A 151 21.09 12.33 -4.78
C LYS A 151 22.17 12.51 -3.74
#